data_AF-A0A4R5QIG9-F1
#
_entry.id   AF-A0A4R5QIG9-F1
#
_cell.length_a   1.000
_cell.length_b   1.000
_cell.length_c   1.000
_cell.angle_alpha   90.00
_cell.angle_beta   90.00
_cell.angle_gamma   90.00
#
_symmetry.space_group_name_H-M   'P 1'
#
loop_
_entity.id
_entity.type
_entity.pdbx_description
1 polymer ?
#
loop_
_entity_poly.entity_id
_entity_poly.type
_entity_poly.pdbx_seq_one_letter_code
_entity_poly.pdbx_strand_id
1 'polypeptide(L)'
;MLRDLRRTLGLWRAQAGWLAAGIAVSAGSALLGVALLALAGQGIASALDGAALGGGIAFLLLRPLVALRPAARWSERMVTHAATFRALADTRIWFFRRLADRLPGGIGLGRSGDLLGRLVSDVDSLDGLYLRALVPVISALAVVLAGAALLAGAPLLAAIVALPLALALLLPLLLAPGAARAAAQAAAAQ
;
A
#
# COMPACT_ATOMS: atom_id res chain seq x y z
N MET A 1 11.49 -16.25 -8.74
CA MET A 1 10.78 -15.21 -7.97
C MET A 1 11.20 -13.78 -8.35
N LEU A 2 12.43 -13.31 -8.07
CA LEU A 2 12.85 -11.92 -8.40
C LEU A 2 12.86 -11.60 -9.92
N ARG A 3 13.24 -12.57 -10.77
CA ARG A 3 13.16 -12.41 -12.24
C ARG A 3 11.72 -12.33 -12.74
N ASP A 4 10.81 -13.06 -12.11
CA ASP A 4 9.39 -13.11 -12.49
C ASP A 4 8.71 -11.81 -12.10
N LEU A 5 8.98 -11.30 -10.89
CA LEU A 5 8.59 -9.96 -10.43
C LEU A 5 9.10 -8.85 -11.34
N ARG A 6 10.36 -8.92 -11.79
CA ARG A 6 10.91 -7.92 -12.71
C ARG A 6 10.21 -7.95 -14.08
N ARG A 7 9.82 -9.13 -14.57
CA ARG A 7 9.08 -9.26 -15.83
C ARG A 7 7.67 -8.69 -15.70
N THR A 8 6.95 -8.99 -14.61
CA THR A 8 5.60 -8.45 -14.39
C THR A 8 5.62 -6.93 -14.21
N LEU A 9 6.56 -6.40 -13.41
CA LEU A 9 6.75 -4.95 -13.28
C LEU A 9 7.18 -4.30 -14.61
N GLY A 10 7.88 -5.05 -15.47
CA GLY A 10 8.24 -4.64 -16.82
C GLY A 10 7.02 -4.37 -17.72
N LEU A 11 5.94 -5.16 -17.56
CA LEU A 11 4.68 -4.97 -18.30
C LEU A 11 3.94 -3.71 -17.83
N TRP A 12 4.07 -3.35 -16.56
CA TRP A 12 3.40 -2.19 -15.97
C TRP A 12 4.15 -0.86 -16.19
N ARG A 13 5.28 -0.86 -16.91
CA ARG A 13 6.07 0.36 -17.17
C ARG A 13 5.26 1.46 -17.85
N ALA A 14 4.33 1.11 -18.73
CA ALA A 14 3.42 2.08 -19.37
C ALA A 14 2.51 2.80 -18.35
N GLN A 15 2.22 2.16 -17.22
CA GLN A 15 1.38 2.69 -16.14
C GLN A 15 2.20 3.17 -14.94
N ALA A 16 3.53 3.27 -15.06
CA ALA A 16 4.41 3.66 -13.95
C ALA A 16 4.01 5.02 -13.34
N GLY A 17 3.54 5.96 -14.15
CA GLY A 17 3.05 7.26 -13.66
C GLY A 17 1.84 7.13 -12.74
N TRP A 18 0.86 6.29 -13.08
CA TRP A 18 -0.32 6.05 -12.25
C TRP A 18 0.00 5.27 -10.98
N LEU A 19 0.89 4.29 -11.06
CA LEU A 19 1.37 3.54 -9.91
C LEU A 19 2.17 4.45 -8.95
N ALA A 20 3.06 5.29 -9.47
CA ALA A 20 3.79 6.27 -8.68
C ALA A 20 2.86 7.30 -8.04
N ALA A 21 1.86 7.79 -8.79
CA ALA A 21 0.84 8.69 -8.26
C ALA A 21 0.03 8.05 -7.13
N GLY A 22 -0.40 6.79 -7.28
CA GLY A 22 -1.13 6.07 -6.23
C GLY A 22 -0.30 5.89 -4.96
N ILE A 23 0.98 5.55 -5.11
CA ILE A 23 1.94 5.47 -4.01
C ILE A 23 2.12 6.84 -3.34
N ALA A 24 2.32 7.91 -4.11
CA ALA A 24 2.53 9.25 -3.59
C ALA A 24 1.30 9.77 -2.82
N VAL A 25 0.10 9.54 -3.35
CA VAL A 25 -1.14 9.94 -2.68
C VAL A 25 -1.37 9.11 -1.41
N SER A 26 -1.09 7.80 -1.43
CA SER A 26 -1.19 6.96 -0.22
C SER A 26 -0.20 7.39 0.86
N ALA A 27 1.05 7.62 0.50
CA ALA A 27 2.06 8.13 1.42
C ALA A 27 1.66 9.50 1.98
N GLY A 28 1.19 10.42 1.13
CA GLY A 28 0.69 11.74 1.56
C GLY A 28 -0.50 11.63 2.52
N SER A 29 -1.45 10.75 2.23
CA SER A 29 -2.60 10.43 3.09
C SER A 29 -2.16 9.91 4.47
N ALA A 30 -1.17 9.03 4.51
CA ALA A 30 -0.59 8.53 5.75
C ALA A 30 0.13 9.63 6.54
N LEU A 31 0.90 10.48 5.86
CA LEU A 31 1.61 11.63 6.47
C LEU A 31 0.65 12.68 7.04
N LEU A 32 -0.48 12.94 6.38
CA LEU A 32 -1.54 13.78 6.94
C LEU A 32 -2.07 13.21 8.26
N GLY A 33 -2.14 11.88 8.36
CA GLY A 33 -2.51 11.19 9.59
C GLY A 33 -1.52 11.43 10.73
N VAL A 34 -0.22 11.36 10.43
CA VAL A 34 0.87 11.67 11.38
C VAL A 34 0.84 13.14 11.79
N ALA A 35 0.71 14.05 10.83
CA ALA A 35 0.64 15.49 11.08
C ALA A 35 -0.52 15.86 12.01
N LEU A 36 -1.70 15.27 11.81
CA LEU A 36 -2.85 15.47 12.68
C LEU A 36 -2.59 15.03 14.13
N LEU A 37 -1.98 13.85 14.32
CA LEU A 37 -1.63 13.36 15.65
C LEU A 37 -0.57 14.23 16.33
N ALA A 38 0.45 14.64 15.58
CA ALA A 38 1.52 15.50 16.08
C ALA A 38 0.98 16.88 16.52
N LEU A 39 0.17 17.53 15.66
CA LEU A 39 -0.43 18.83 15.97
C LEU A 39 -1.45 18.74 17.11
N ALA A 40 -2.22 17.66 17.19
CA ALA A 40 -3.13 17.43 18.32
C ALA A 40 -2.35 17.30 19.64
N GLY A 41 -1.26 16.52 19.65
CA GLY A 41 -0.38 16.38 20.82
C GLY A 41 0.25 17.72 21.23
N GLN A 42 0.75 18.49 20.27
CA GLN A 42 1.30 19.82 20.52
C GLN A 42 0.24 20.80 21.06
N GLY A 43 -0.99 20.75 20.54
CA GLY A 43 -2.11 21.55 21.03
C GLY A 43 -2.46 21.25 22.49
N ILE A 44 -2.46 19.98 22.89
CA ILE A 44 -2.69 19.57 24.28
C ILE A 44 -1.52 20.03 25.17
N ALA A 45 -0.27 19.78 24.77
CA ALA A 45 0.90 20.19 25.53
C ALA A 45 0.94 21.71 25.76
N SER A 46 0.70 22.51 24.71
CA SER A 46 0.65 23.97 24.82
C SER A 46 -0.50 24.49 25.68
N ALA A 47 -1.64 23.78 25.73
CA ALA A 47 -2.73 24.11 26.65
C ALA A 47 -2.35 23.86 28.12
N LEU A 48 -1.59 22.79 28.40
CA LEU A 48 -1.10 22.46 29.75
C LEU A 48 -0.04 23.45 30.23
N ASP A 49 0.86 23.88 29.33
CA ASP A 49 1.94 24.84 29.64
C ASP A 49 1.45 26.30 29.68
N GLY A 50 0.15 26.56 29.44
CA GLY A 50 -0.40 27.91 29.36
C GLY A 50 0.07 28.72 28.14
N ALA A 51 0.69 28.07 27.16
CA ALA A 51 1.24 28.69 25.94
C ALA A 51 0.13 28.95 24.91
N ALA A 52 -0.71 29.96 25.17
CA ALA A 52 -1.88 30.31 24.35
C ALA A 52 -1.58 30.45 22.84
N LEU A 53 -0.43 31.04 22.49
CA LEU A 53 -0.01 31.18 21.09
C LEU A 53 0.27 29.83 20.42
N GLY A 54 0.95 28.91 21.11
CA GLY A 54 1.25 27.57 20.60
C GLY A 54 -0.02 26.75 20.37
N GLY A 55 -0.96 26.81 21.32
CA GLY A 55 -2.26 26.14 21.21
C GLY A 55 -3.11 26.72 20.08
N GLY A 56 -3.12 28.05 19.93
CA GLY A 56 -3.82 28.73 18.84
C GLY A 56 -3.29 28.33 17.46
N ILE A 57 -1.97 28.30 17.28
CA ILE A 57 -1.34 27.87 16.01
C ILE A 57 -1.69 26.41 15.70
N ALA A 58 -1.57 25.51 16.68
CA ALA A 58 -1.92 24.10 16.50
C ALA A 58 -3.39 23.96 16.06
N PHE A 59 -4.31 24.67 16.70
CA PHE A 59 -5.73 24.65 16.35
C PHE A 59 -6.00 25.19 14.93
N LEU A 60 -5.34 26.28 14.53
CA LEU A 60 -5.47 26.85 13.19
C LEU A 60 -5.00 25.88 12.10
N LEU A 61 -3.90 25.15 12.35
CA LEU A 61 -3.38 24.15 11.41
C LEU A 61 -4.25 22.89 11.39
N LEU A 62 -4.80 22.45 12.52
CA LEU A 62 -5.65 21.25 12.59
C LEU A 62 -6.91 21.37 11.72
N ARG A 63 -7.55 22.54 11.68
CA ARG A 63 -8.83 22.74 10.97
C ARG A 63 -8.81 22.32 9.50
N PRO A 64 -7.91 22.85 8.64
CA PRO A 64 -7.84 22.41 7.24
C PRO A 64 -7.38 20.96 7.12
N LEU A 65 -6.48 20.49 7.99
CA LEU A 65 -5.97 19.11 7.97
C LEU A 65 -7.07 18.07 8.27
N VAL A 66 -7.99 18.37 9.19
CA VAL A 66 -9.13 17.49 9.50
C VAL A 66 -10.04 17.34 8.29
N ALA A 67 -10.28 18.40 7.52
CA ALA A 67 -11.06 18.36 6.28
C ALA A 67 -10.29 17.70 5.12
N LEU A 68 -8.97 17.92 5.05
CA LEU A 68 -8.11 17.39 4.00
C LEU A 68 -7.91 15.87 4.13
N ARG A 69 -7.93 15.31 5.35
CA ARG A 69 -7.69 13.87 5.58
C ARG A 69 -8.73 12.97 4.90
N PRO A 70 -10.06 13.18 5.05
CA PRO A 70 -11.06 12.42 4.29
C PRO A 70 -10.90 12.55 2.79
N ALA A 71 -10.62 13.77 2.29
CA ALA A 71 -10.39 14.00 0.86
C ALA A 71 -9.18 13.22 0.36
N ALA A 72 -8.05 13.26 1.08
CA ALA A 72 -6.85 12.50 0.75
C ALA A 72 -7.09 10.99 0.78
N ARG A 73 -7.86 10.47 1.75
CA ARG A 73 -8.25 9.05 1.79
C ARG A 73 -9.13 8.64 0.61
N TRP A 74 -10.04 9.52 0.19
CA TRP A 74 -10.86 9.27 -0.98
C TRP A 74 -10.01 9.28 -2.26
N SER A 75 -9.15 10.29 -2.43
CA SER A 75 -8.23 10.40 -3.55
C SER A 75 -7.27 9.21 -3.61
N GLU A 76 -6.74 8.76 -2.47
CA GLU A 76 -5.90 7.57 -2.34
C GLU A 76 -6.61 6.37 -2.95
N ARG A 77 -7.82 6.06 -2.49
CA ARG A 77 -8.62 4.93 -3.02
C ARG A 77 -8.85 5.05 -4.52
N MET A 78 -9.26 6.23 -4.99
CA MET A 78 -9.54 6.43 -6.42
C MET A 78 -8.30 6.24 -7.29
N VAL A 79 -7.17 6.83 -6.91
CA VAL A 79 -5.93 6.75 -7.70
C VAL A 79 -5.35 5.34 -7.63
N THR A 80 -5.34 4.68 -6.47
CA THR A 80 -4.81 3.31 -6.36
C THR A 80 -5.64 2.33 -7.16
N HIS A 81 -6.98 2.42 -7.12
CA HIS A 81 -7.84 1.57 -7.92
C HIS A 81 -7.69 1.83 -9.42
N ALA A 82 -7.64 3.09 -9.85
CA ALA A 82 -7.43 3.42 -11.26
C ALA A 82 -6.09 2.89 -11.77
N ALA A 83 -5.02 3.00 -10.97
CA ALA A 83 -3.70 2.48 -11.30
C ALA A 83 -3.71 0.94 -11.43
N THR A 84 -4.33 0.24 -10.48
CA THR A 84 -4.55 -1.21 -10.54
C THR A 84 -5.30 -1.62 -11.80
N PHE A 85 -6.46 -1.01 -12.08
CA PHE A 85 -7.30 -1.43 -13.20
C PHE A 85 -6.62 -1.24 -14.54
N ARG A 86 -5.86 -0.16 -14.70
CA ARG A 86 -5.02 0.08 -15.88
C ARG A 86 -3.95 -0.99 -16.03
N ALA A 87 -3.23 -1.31 -14.95
CA ALA A 87 -2.19 -2.35 -14.97
C ALA A 87 -2.76 -3.74 -15.28
N LEU A 88 -3.93 -4.07 -14.73
CA LEU A 88 -4.64 -5.32 -15.02
C LEU A 88 -5.13 -5.38 -16.47
N ALA A 89 -5.67 -4.29 -17.01
CA ALA A 89 -6.10 -4.21 -18.40
C ALA A 89 -4.93 -4.48 -19.37
N ASP A 90 -3.78 -3.86 -19.15
CA ASP A 90 -2.57 -4.08 -19.97
C ASP A 90 -2.08 -5.53 -19.89
N THR A 91 -2.12 -6.11 -18.68
CA THR A 91 -1.72 -7.49 -18.45
C THR A 91 -2.66 -8.46 -19.18
N ARG A 92 -3.98 -8.22 -19.13
CA ARG A 92 -4.99 -9.01 -19.85
C ARG A 92 -4.77 -8.93 -21.36
N ILE A 93 -4.57 -7.73 -21.92
CA ILE A 93 -4.34 -7.56 -23.37
C ILE A 93 -3.07 -8.28 -23.82
N TRP A 94 -1.97 -8.11 -23.09
CA TRP A 94 -0.71 -8.80 -23.40
C TRP A 94 -0.88 -10.32 -23.40
N PHE A 95 -1.59 -10.84 -22.39
CA PHE A 95 -1.84 -12.26 -22.25
C PHE A 95 -2.68 -12.83 -23.40
N PHE A 96 -3.82 -12.22 -23.71
CA PHE A 96 -4.70 -12.69 -24.77
C PHE A 96 -4.05 -12.63 -26.16
N ARG A 97 -3.25 -11.59 -26.44
CA ARG A 97 -2.45 -11.53 -27.68
C ARG A 97 -1.47 -12.69 -27.75
N ARG A 98 -0.74 -12.95 -26.66
CA ARG A 98 0.25 -14.02 -26.64
C ARG A 98 -0.38 -15.40 -26.74
N LEU A 99 -1.59 -15.58 -26.20
CA LEU A 99 -2.36 -16.80 -26.33
C LEU A 99 -2.81 -17.03 -27.77
N ALA A 100 -3.33 -15.98 -28.44
CA ALA A 100 -3.75 -16.03 -29.84
C ALA A 100 -2.59 -16.40 -30.78
N ASP A 101 -1.40 -15.81 -30.58
CA ASP A 101 -0.21 -16.12 -31.38
C ASP A 101 0.26 -17.57 -31.24
N ARG A 102 0.00 -18.22 -30.10
CA ARG A 102 0.55 -19.53 -29.74
C ARG A 102 -0.40 -20.70 -30.02
N LEU A 103 -1.68 -20.45 -30.23
CA LEU A 103 -2.67 -21.48 -30.57
C LEU A 103 -3.46 -21.12 -31.84
N PRO A 104 -2.86 -21.25 -33.03
CA PRO A 104 -3.55 -21.02 -34.29
C PRO A 104 -4.72 -21.99 -34.55
N GLY A 105 -4.79 -23.13 -33.85
CA GLY A 105 -5.88 -24.12 -33.94
C GLY A 105 -6.93 -24.08 -32.82
N GLY A 106 -6.82 -23.15 -31.87
CA GLY A 106 -7.71 -23.06 -30.70
C GLY A 106 -7.40 -24.04 -29.57
N ILE A 107 -7.93 -23.76 -28.38
CA ILE A 107 -7.93 -24.65 -27.21
C ILE A 107 -9.17 -25.55 -27.32
N GLY A 108 -8.99 -26.85 -27.58
CA GLY A 108 -10.09 -27.81 -27.76
C GLY A 108 -11.19 -27.66 -26.70
N LEU A 109 -12.41 -27.33 -27.17
CA LEU A 109 -13.53 -26.70 -26.45
C LEU A 109 -14.12 -27.47 -25.24
N GLY A 110 -13.54 -28.60 -24.83
CA GLY A 110 -14.08 -29.42 -23.74
C GLY A 110 -13.62 -29.02 -22.32
N ARG A 111 -12.45 -28.37 -22.18
CA ARG A 111 -11.86 -27.94 -20.88
C ARG A 111 -11.29 -26.52 -20.88
N SER A 112 -11.52 -25.78 -21.98
CA SER A 112 -10.96 -24.45 -22.23
C SER A 112 -11.44 -23.39 -21.23
N GLY A 113 -12.69 -23.52 -20.76
CA GLY A 113 -13.29 -22.56 -19.82
C GLY A 113 -12.67 -22.60 -18.41
N ASP A 114 -12.38 -23.79 -17.89
CA ASP A 114 -11.78 -23.95 -16.55
C ASP A 114 -10.31 -23.53 -16.54
N LEU A 115 -9.55 -23.89 -17.59
CA LEU A 115 -8.16 -23.42 -17.77
C LEU A 115 -8.09 -21.90 -17.92
N LEU A 116 -8.98 -21.30 -18.70
CA LEU A 116 -9.04 -19.85 -18.86
C LEU A 116 -9.44 -19.16 -17.55
N GLY A 117 -10.40 -19.72 -16.81
CA GLY A 117 -10.83 -19.19 -15.51
C GLY A 117 -9.69 -19.18 -14.48
N ARG A 118 -8.93 -20.27 -14.39
CA ARG A 118 -7.73 -20.35 -13.54
C ARG A 118 -6.66 -19.33 -13.94
N LEU A 119 -6.40 -19.19 -15.24
CA LEU A 119 -5.42 -18.24 -15.76
C LEU A 119 -5.81 -16.78 -15.49
N VAL A 120 -7.10 -16.44 -15.64
CA VAL A 120 -7.61 -15.10 -15.29
C VAL A 120 -7.51 -14.86 -13.79
N SER A 121 -7.82 -15.86 -12.96
CA SER A 121 -7.69 -15.77 -11.50
C SER A 121 -6.24 -15.57 -11.07
N ASP A 122 -5.29 -16.25 -11.71
CA ASP A 122 -3.86 -16.09 -11.45
C ASP A 122 -3.38 -14.68 -11.83
N VAL A 123 -3.85 -14.12 -12.95
CA VAL A 123 -3.53 -12.73 -13.34
C VAL A 123 -4.15 -11.72 -12.37
N ASP A 124 -5.38 -11.94 -11.93
CA ASP A 124 -6.04 -11.06 -10.96
C ASP A 124 -5.37 -11.15 -9.58
N SER A 125 -4.74 -12.28 -9.24
CA SER A 125 -3.94 -12.41 -8.01
C SER A 125 -2.76 -11.43 -7.96
N LEU A 126 -2.25 -11.00 -9.12
CA LEU A 126 -1.15 -10.02 -9.22
C LEU A 126 -1.55 -8.62 -8.74
N ASP A 127 -2.83 -8.25 -8.73
CA ASP A 127 -3.30 -6.99 -8.13
C ASP A 127 -2.95 -6.90 -6.64
N GLY A 128 -2.99 -8.06 -5.96
CA GLY A 128 -2.60 -8.16 -4.57
C GLY A 128 -1.17 -7.65 -4.32
N LEU A 129 -0.26 -7.78 -5.28
CA LEU A 129 1.10 -7.27 -5.15
C LEU A 129 1.11 -5.75 -4.95
N TYR A 130 0.37 -5.01 -5.78
CA TYR A 130 0.39 -3.55 -5.73
C TYR A 130 -0.38 -3.04 -4.51
N LEU A 131 -1.64 -3.46 -4.35
CA LEU A 131 -2.52 -2.93 -3.30
C LEU A 131 -2.21 -3.48 -1.90
N ARG A 132 -1.73 -4.72 -1.78
CA ARG A 132 -1.48 -5.37 -0.47
C ARG A 132 -0.02 -5.41 -0.06
N ALA A 133 0.94 -5.20 -0.99
CA ALA A 133 2.36 -5.18 -0.65
C ALA A 133 3.03 -3.82 -0.91
N LEU A 134 3.11 -3.35 -2.16
CA LEU A 134 3.88 -2.13 -2.48
C LEU A 134 3.33 -0.87 -1.79
N VAL A 135 2.03 -0.61 -1.94
CA VAL A 135 1.42 0.61 -1.38
C VAL A 135 1.55 0.64 0.15
N PRO A 136 1.17 -0.42 0.91
CA PRO A 136 1.33 -0.42 2.37
C PRO A 136 2.78 -0.30 2.83
N VAL A 137 3.74 -0.95 2.15
CA VAL A 137 5.16 -0.90 2.53
C VAL A 137 5.72 0.50 2.37
N ILE A 138 5.45 1.16 1.24
CA ILE A 138 5.98 2.51 1.00
C ILE A 138 5.33 3.52 1.94
N SER A 139 4.02 3.42 2.18
CA SER A 139 3.33 4.27 3.15
C SER A 139 3.82 4.04 4.57
N ALA A 140 4.11 2.80 4.97
CA ALA A 140 4.73 2.49 6.26
C ALA A 140 6.13 3.11 6.39
N LEU A 141 6.97 3.00 5.35
CA LEU A 141 8.29 3.65 5.34
C LEU A 141 8.20 5.16 5.48
N ALA A 142 7.25 5.80 4.78
CA ALA A 142 7.02 7.24 4.91
C ALA A 142 6.65 7.64 6.35
N VAL A 143 5.78 6.86 7.00
CA VAL A 143 5.40 7.08 8.42
C VAL A 143 6.58 6.89 9.36
N VAL A 144 7.39 5.84 9.17
CA VAL A 144 8.60 5.58 9.97
C VAL A 144 9.58 6.74 9.85
N LEU A 145 9.86 7.20 8.63
CA LEU A 145 10.77 8.32 8.39
C LEU A 145 10.25 9.63 8.99
N ALA A 146 8.94 9.91 8.86
CA ALA A 146 8.33 11.07 9.48
C ALA A 146 8.40 11.01 11.01
N GLY A 147 8.13 9.86 11.62
CA GLY A 147 8.27 9.65 13.06
C GLY A 147 9.71 9.84 13.53
N ALA A 148 10.68 9.27 12.80
CA ALA A 148 12.10 9.46 13.10
C ALA A 148 12.52 10.93 13.02
N ALA A 149 12.05 11.66 12.00
CA ALA A 149 12.32 13.09 11.86
C ALA A 149 11.72 13.92 13.00
N LEU A 150 10.47 13.64 13.39
CA LEU A 150 9.80 14.32 14.51
C LEU A 150 10.49 14.06 15.86
N LEU A 151 11.04 12.86 16.05
CA LEU A 151 11.69 12.45 17.29
C LEU A 151 13.21 12.66 17.31
N ALA A 152 13.79 13.25 16.25
CA ALA A 152 15.25 13.40 16.11
C ALA A 152 15.90 14.18 17.29
N GLY A 153 15.17 15.12 17.89
CA GLY A 153 15.62 15.88 19.06
C GLY A 153 15.46 15.18 20.42
N ALA A 154 14.84 13.99 20.46
CA ALA A 154 14.50 13.29 21.70
C ALA A 154 14.86 11.79 21.62
N PRO A 155 16.16 11.44 21.72
CA PRO A 155 16.65 10.08 21.46
C PRO A 155 16.05 9.02 22.41
N LEU A 156 15.75 9.39 23.66
CA LEU A 156 15.10 8.49 24.61
C LEU A 156 13.67 8.15 24.17
N LEU A 157 12.89 9.14 23.75
CA LEU A 157 11.54 8.92 23.22
C LEU A 157 11.58 8.13 21.91
N ALA A 158 12.55 8.42 21.03
CA ALA A 158 12.78 7.65 19.82
C ALA A 158 13.04 6.16 20.12
N ALA A 159 13.84 5.84 21.13
CA ALA A 159 14.12 4.46 21.53
C ALA A 159 12.85 3.75 22.07
N ILE A 160 12.06 4.44 22.89
CA ILE A 160 10.80 3.90 23.43
C ILE A 160 9.80 3.60 22.31
N VAL A 161 9.70 4.49 21.32
CA VAL A 161 8.80 4.36 20.17
C VAL A 161 9.32 3.35 19.14
N ALA A 162 10.64 3.18 19.01
CA ALA A 162 11.25 2.26 18.05
C ALA A 162 10.87 0.80 18.32
N LEU A 163 10.76 0.37 19.58
CA LEU A 163 10.43 -1.01 19.94
C LEU A 163 9.04 -1.46 19.44
N PRO A 164 7.92 -0.76 19.74
CA PRO A 164 6.61 -1.14 19.22
C PRO A 164 6.52 -1.02 17.70
N LEU A 165 7.22 -0.05 17.08
CA LEU A 165 7.31 0.06 15.62
C LEU A 165 8.05 -1.12 14.99
N ALA A 166 9.19 -1.53 15.56
CA ALA A 166 9.92 -2.69 15.12
C ALA A 166 9.07 -3.95 15.26
N LEU A 167 8.35 -4.11 16.36
CA LEU A 167 7.43 -5.23 16.54
C LEU A 167 6.30 -5.20 15.49
N ALA A 168 5.69 -4.04 15.23
CA ALA A 168 4.64 -3.89 14.24
C ALA A 168 5.10 -4.23 12.81
N LEU A 169 6.36 -3.95 12.45
CA LEU A 169 6.93 -4.29 11.15
C LEU A 169 7.42 -5.75 11.07
N LEU A 170 8.04 -6.26 12.14
CA LEU A 170 8.68 -7.57 12.13
C LEU A 170 7.70 -8.71 12.37
N LEU A 171 6.67 -8.50 13.20
CA LEU A 171 5.72 -9.55 13.56
C LEU A 171 4.98 -10.14 12.34
N PRO A 172 4.48 -9.35 11.38
CA PRO A 172 3.88 -9.90 10.15
C PRO A 172 4.89 -10.72 9.33
N LEU A 173 6.15 -10.30 9.26
CA LEU A 173 7.19 -11.03 8.53
C LEU A 173 7.51 -12.37 9.19
N LEU A 174 7.57 -12.40 10.52
CA LEU A 174 7.85 -13.61 11.30
C LEU A 174 6.69 -14.60 11.22
N LEU A 175 5.45 -14.11 11.19
CA LEU A 175 4.24 -14.94 11.14
C LEU A 175 3.85 -15.36 9.71
N ALA A 176 4.28 -14.62 8.67
CA ALA A 176 3.93 -14.90 7.28
C ALA A 176 4.22 -16.34 6.81
N PRO A 177 5.37 -16.97 7.13
CA PRO A 177 5.63 -18.36 6.73
C PRO A 177 4.67 -19.36 7.40
N GLY A 178 4.31 -19.12 8.66
CA GLY A 178 3.35 -19.95 9.39
C GLY A 178 1.94 -19.81 8.82
N ALA A 179 1.53 -18.57 8.55
CA ALA A 179 0.23 -18.28 7.91
C ALA A 179 0.14 -18.89 6.51
N ALA A 180 1.21 -18.83 5.71
CA ALA A 180 1.26 -19.42 4.38
C ALA A 180 1.14 -20.96 4.42
N ARG A 181 1.82 -21.60 5.39
CA ARG A 181 1.71 -23.06 5.60
C ARG A 181 0.31 -23.45 6.05
N ALA A 182 -0.30 -22.71 6.98
CA ALA A 182 -1.66 -22.94 7.43
C ALA A 182 -2.68 -22.79 6.30
N ALA A 183 -2.51 -21.76 5.45
CA ALA A 183 -3.35 -21.56 4.26
C ALA A 183 -3.22 -22.71 3.25
N ALA A 184 -2.00 -23.22 3.01
CA ALA A 184 -1.78 -24.36 2.13
C ALA A 184 -2.40 -25.66 2.67
N GLN A 185 -2.35 -25.86 3.99
CA GLN A 185 -2.99 -27.02 4.64
C GLN A 185 -4.52 -26.95 4.56
N ALA A 186 -5.11 -25.77 4.77
CA ALA A 186 -6.55 -25.57 4.63
C ALA A 186 -7.03 -25.80 3.19
N ALA A 187 -6.25 -25.36 2.19
CA ALA A 187 -6.56 -25.58 0.78
C ALA A 187 -6.42 -27.05 0.34
N ALA A 188 -5.56 -27.84 1.00
CA ALA A 188 -5.42 -29.27 0.74
C ALA A 188 -6.51 -30.13 1.41
N ALA A 189 -7.24 -29.56 2.38
CA ALA A 189 -8.35 -30.21 3.08
C ALA A 189 -9.72 -29.97 2.41
N GLN A 190 -9.78 -29.13 1.38
CA GLN A 190 -10.95 -28.83 0.55
C GLN A 190 -10.87 -29.56 -0.78
#